data_AF-A0A8I0WBB1-F1
#
_entry.id   AF-A0A8I0WBB1-F1
#
_cell.length_a   1.000
_cell.length_b   1.000
_cell.length_c   1.000
_cell.angle_alpha   90.00
_cell.angle_beta   90.00
_cell.angle_gamma   90.00
#
_symmetry.space_group_name_H-M   'P 1'
#
loop_
_entity.id
_entity.type
_entity.pdbx_description
1 polymer ?
#
loop_
_entity_poly.entity_id
_entity_poly.type
_entity_poly.pdbx_seq_one_letter_code
_entity_poly.pdbx_strand_id
1 'polypeptide(L)' 'FLKENKDFEFELMTHPVTGEKVKTLQILPQDFNSDGFFITKIKRKES' A
#
# COMPACT_ATOMS: atom_id res chain seq x y z
N PHE A 1 -12.83 -3.83 -1.42
CA PHE A 1 -12.53 -4.70 -0.26
C PHE A 1 -12.90 -4.04 1.08
N LEU A 2 -12.22 -2.98 1.54
CA LEU A 2 -12.44 -2.36 2.86
C LEU A 2 -13.86 -1.80 3.09
N LYS A 3 -14.57 -1.40 2.03
CA LYS A 3 -15.97 -0.96 2.14
C LYS A 3 -16.88 -2.06 2.70
N GLU A 4 -16.68 -3.28 2.22
CA GLU A 4 -17.45 -4.49 2.56
C GLU A 4 -16.89 -5.20 3.82
N ASN A 5 -15.61 -4.98 4.16
CA ASN A 5 -14.94 -5.65 5.27
C ASN A 5 -14.46 -4.61 6.30
N LYS A 6 -15.35 -4.24 7.24
CA LYS A 6 -15.11 -3.18 8.24
C LYS A 6 -14.05 -3.52 9.30
N ASP A 7 -13.74 -4.81 9.44
CA ASP A 7 -12.72 -5.33 10.37
C ASP A 7 -11.30 -5.10 9.88
N PHE A 8 -11.12 -4.56 8.67
CA PHE A 8 -9.81 -4.30 8.11
C PHE A 8 -9.54 -2.80 8.04
N GLU A 9 -8.27 -2.44 8.16
CA GLU A 9 -7.78 -1.08 7.97
C GLU A 9 -6.49 -1.06 7.16
N PHE A 10 -6.20 0.09 6.56
CA PHE A 10 -4.93 0.30 5.87
C PHE A 10 -3.79 0.31 6.87
N GLU A 11 -2.76 -0.45 6.57
CA GLU A 11 -1.49 -0.39 7.27
C GLU A 11 -0.53 0.51 6.49
N LEU A 12 0.12 1.44 7.18
CA LEU A 12 1.11 2.31 6.55
C LEU A 12 2.34 1.50 6.15
N MET A 13 2.82 1.77 4.93
CA MET A 13 4.02 1.18 4.36
C MET A 13 5.04 2.29 4.14
N THR A 14 6.32 1.98 4.30
CA THR A 14 7.38 2.92 3.95
C THR A 14 7.63 2.85 2.44
N HIS A 15 7.51 3.98 1.75
CA HIS A 15 7.86 4.08 0.34
C HIS A 15 9.37 3.84 0.17
N PRO A 16 9.82 2.89 -0.67
CA PRO A 16 11.23 2.49 -0.72
C PRO A 16 12.18 3.60 -1.21
N VAL A 17 11.68 4.55 -2.02
CA VAL A 17 12.47 5.68 -2.54
C VAL A 17 12.36 6.94 -1.69
N THR A 18 11.15 7.43 -1.42
CA THR A 18 10.93 8.70 -0.71
C THR A 18 11.03 8.57 0.80
N GLY A 19 10.94 7.35 1.35
CA GLY A 19 10.91 7.10 2.80
C GLY A 19 9.59 7.51 3.48
N GLU A 20 8.61 7.99 2.71
CA GLU A 20 7.33 8.44 3.25
C GLU A 20 6.44 7.28 3.68
N LYS A 21 5.62 7.51 4.73
CA LYS A 21 4.59 6.56 5.13
C LYS A 21 3.36 6.73 4.26
N VAL A 22 3.13 5.77 3.38
CA VAL A 22 2.01 5.76 2.43
C VAL A 22 1.06 4.59 2.70
N LYS A 23 -0.24 4.77 2.41
CA LYS A 23 -1.24 3.69 2.48
C LYS A 23 -1.26 2.82 1.22
N THR A 24 -0.79 3.39 0.13
CA THR A 24 -0.77 2.79 -1.20
C THR A 24 0.55 3.14 -1.87
N LEU A 25 1.21 2.15 -2.47
CA LEU A 25 2.43 2.32 -3.24
C LEU A 25 2.10 2.00 -4.70
N GLN A 26 2.46 2.92 -5.59
CA GLN A 26 2.35 2.73 -7.02
C GLN A 26 3.77 2.74 -7.59
N ILE A 27 4.16 1.63 -8.19
CA ILE A 27 5.43 1.48 -8.91
C ILE A 27 5.08 1.63 -10.39
N LEU A 28 5.57 2.70 -11.01
CA LEU A 28 5.45 2.90 -12.45
C LEU A 28 6.71 2.40 -13.16
N PRO A 29 6.59 1.78 -14.34
CA PRO A 29 7.74 1.24 -15.05
C PRO A 29 8.83 2.27 -15.35
N GLN A 30 8.41 3.49 -15.70
CA GLN A 30 9.32 4.59 -16.01
C GLN A 30 10.18 5.04 -14.84
N ASP A 31 9.71 4.86 -13.60
CA ASP A 31 10.40 5.36 -12.41
C ASP A 31 11.34 4.32 -11.80
N PHE A 32 11.09 3.02 -12.08
CA PHE A 32 11.74 1.90 -11.38
C PHE A 32 12.39 0.85 -12.30
N ASN A 33 12.34 1.02 -13.63
CA ASN A 33 12.79 0.02 -14.61
C ASN A 33 12.26 -1.39 -14.27
N SER A 34 11.00 -1.44 -13.87
CA SER A 34 10.28 -2.61 -13.37
C SER A 34 8.92 -2.68 -14.05
N ASP A 35 8.20 -3.80 -13.91
CA ASP A 35 6.78 -3.82 -14.26
C ASP A 35 5.98 -2.88 -13.34
N GLY A 36 4.79 -2.49 -13.82
CA GLY A 36 3.89 -1.62 -13.09
C GLY A 36 3.17 -2.38 -11.97
N PHE A 37 3.30 -1.92 -10.74
CA PHE A 37 2.64 -2.53 -9.57
C PHE A 37 1.80 -1.53 -8.81
N PHE A 38 0.67 -2.01 -8.28
CA PHE A 38 -0.10 -1.32 -7.26
C PHE A 38 -0.16 -2.17 -6.00
N ILE A 39 0.40 -1.67 -4.91
CA ILE A 39 0.58 -2.39 -3.65
C ILE A 39 -0.15 -1.64 -2.55
N THR A 40 -0.95 -2.36 -1.76
CA THR A 40 -1.52 -1.84 -0.52
C THR A 40 -1.45 -2.92 0.55
N LYS A 41 -1.15 -2.51 1.78
CA LYS A 41 -1.15 -3.39 2.94
C LYS A 41 -2.38 -3.10 3.77
N ILE A 42 -3.10 -4.15 4.10
CA ILE A 42 -4.24 -4.09 5.00
C ILE A 42 -4.00 -5.05 6.16
N LYS A 43 -4.41 -4.64 7.35
CA LYS A 43 -4.39 -5.49 8.54
C LYS A 43 -5.80 -5.60 9.11
N ARG A 44 -6.05 -6.69 9.83
CA ARG A 44 -7.26 -6.80 10.64
C ARG A 44 -7.10 -5.89 11.86
N LYS A 45 -8.14 -5.15 12.21
CA LYS A 45 -8.21 -4.38 13.45
C LYS A 45 -8.14 -5.37 14.61
N GLU A 46 -7.19 -5.18 15.52
CA GLU A 46 -7.19 -5.90 16.79
C GLU A 46 -8.36 -5.35 17.62
N SER A 47 -9.22 -6.26 18.10
CA SER A 47 -10.42 -5.93 18.89
C SER A 47 -10.08 -5.69 20.35
#